data_AF-A0A3Q2D6B9-F1
#
_entry.id   AF-A0A3Q2D6B9-F1
#
_cell.length_a   1.000
_cell.length_b   1.000
_cell.length_c   1.000
_cell.angle_alpha   90.00
_cell.angle_beta   90.00
_cell.angle_gamma   90.00
#
_symmetry.space_group_name_H-M   'P 1'
#
loop_
_entity.id
_entity.type
_entity.pdbx_description
1 polymer ?
#
loop_
_entity_poly.entity_id
_entity_poly.type
_entity_poly.pdbx_seq_one_letter_code
_entity_poly.pdbx_strand_id
1 'polypeptide(L)'
;MSEFNFDMTLTRFSYNGKRCPTCHNILDNSKAISDECRQELDHLLKTYYPIEIDTSKPVSEKLPLMVEWWTKAHDLLVEQRIKKDELAEAVRESDAMLREGYELFFDRLHEHGIPLLIFSAGIGDILEEVIRQANVFHSNVKVISNYMDFDESVEERKQSYLDSYDIVLVNDESLEVPNAVLHYLTSNK
;
A
#
# COMPACT_ATOMS: atom_id res chain seq x y z
N MET A 1 -18.08 -0.14 -8.84
CA MET A 1 -16.78 0.19 -8.25
C MET A 1 -15.72 -0.36 -9.17
N SER A 2 -14.82 0.48 -9.68
CA SER A 2 -13.69 0.02 -10.48
C SER A 2 -12.47 -0.12 -9.57
N GLU A 3 -11.95 -1.34 -9.47
CA GLU A 3 -10.78 -1.68 -8.67
C GLU A 3 -9.52 -1.65 -9.55
N PHE A 4 -8.51 -0.92 -9.11
CA PHE A 4 -7.23 -0.81 -9.81
C PHE A 4 -6.08 -1.18 -8.88
N ASN A 5 -5.16 -2.02 -9.37
CA ASN A 5 -3.83 -2.13 -8.76
C ASN A 5 -3.06 -0.82 -8.95
N PHE A 6 -2.11 -0.52 -8.06
CA PHE A 6 -1.28 0.68 -8.17
C PHE A 6 0.03 0.42 -8.93
N ASP A 7 0.90 -0.39 -8.33
CA ASP A 7 2.23 -0.66 -8.88
C ASP A 7 2.15 -1.29 -10.27
N MET A 8 2.86 -0.68 -11.22
CA MET A 8 2.94 -1.11 -12.62
C MET A 8 1.60 -1.06 -13.38
N THR A 9 0.50 -0.60 -12.76
CA THR A 9 -0.83 -0.43 -13.37
C THR A 9 -1.21 1.04 -13.48
N LEU A 10 -1.16 1.80 -12.38
CA LEU A 10 -1.29 3.26 -12.38
C LEU A 10 0.09 3.94 -12.49
N THR A 11 1.13 3.30 -11.95
CA THR A 11 2.52 3.68 -12.18
C THR A 11 3.08 3.02 -13.44
N ARG A 12 4.12 3.63 -14.02
CA ARG A 12 4.83 3.11 -15.19
C ARG A 12 5.66 1.89 -14.81
N PHE A 13 5.83 0.97 -15.76
CA PHE A 13 6.76 -0.15 -15.61
C PHE A 13 8.21 0.26 -15.84
N SER A 14 8.46 1.10 -16.84
CA SER A 14 9.79 1.60 -17.19
C SER A 14 9.70 2.97 -17.87
N TYR A 15 10.82 3.70 -17.84
CA TYR A 15 11.00 4.97 -18.52
C TYR A 15 12.44 5.11 -19.02
N ASN A 16 12.62 5.49 -20.28
CA ASN A 16 13.93 5.63 -20.94
C ASN A 16 14.86 4.42 -20.76
N GLY A 17 14.32 3.20 -20.81
CA GLY A 17 15.07 1.95 -20.66
C GLY A 17 15.42 1.57 -19.22
N LYS A 18 15.08 2.39 -18.23
CA LYS A 18 15.23 2.08 -16.79
C LYS A 18 13.89 1.64 -16.21
N ARG A 19 13.89 0.64 -15.31
CA ARG A 19 12.69 0.21 -14.59
C ARG A 19 12.27 1.29 -13.59
N CYS A 20 10.99 1.63 -13.56
CA CYS A 20 10.43 2.53 -12.56
C CYS A 20 10.24 1.78 -11.23
N PRO A 21 10.33 2.46 -10.08
CA PRO A 21 10.19 1.81 -8.79
C PRO A 21 8.72 1.45 -8.48
N THR A 22 8.51 0.34 -7.77
CA THR A 22 7.27 0.08 -7.01
C THR A 22 7.23 0.93 -5.72
N CYS A 23 6.12 0.92 -4.99
CA CYS A 23 6.05 1.50 -3.64
C CYS A 23 7.18 1.00 -2.72
N HIS A 24 7.44 -0.31 -2.68
CA HIS A 24 8.55 -0.86 -1.92
C HIS A 24 9.89 -0.34 -2.45
N ASN A 25 10.12 -0.32 -3.76
CA ASN A 25 11.39 0.16 -4.30
C ASN A 25 11.63 1.66 -4.09
N ILE A 26 10.60 2.49 -3.92
CA ILE A 26 10.77 3.88 -3.52
C ILE A 26 11.45 3.92 -2.15
N LEU A 27 10.96 3.12 -1.20
CA LEU A 27 11.52 3.03 0.13
C LEU A 27 12.89 2.32 0.13
N ASP A 28 13.01 1.20 -0.57
CA ASP A 28 14.23 0.39 -0.68
C ASP A 28 15.39 1.15 -1.32
N ASN A 29 15.13 2.22 -2.09
CA ASN A 29 16.16 3.07 -2.71
C ASN A 29 16.34 4.41 -1.99
N SER A 30 15.55 4.68 -0.95
CA SER A 30 15.60 5.92 -0.19
C SER A 30 16.74 5.93 0.83
N LYS A 31 17.00 7.12 1.37
CA LYS A 31 17.90 7.32 2.52
C LYS A 31 17.28 6.92 3.86
N ALA A 32 15.99 6.54 3.87
CA ALA A 32 15.26 6.18 5.08
C ALA A 32 15.65 4.80 5.64
N ILE A 33 16.38 4.01 4.86
CA ILE A 33 16.88 2.69 5.28
C ILE A 33 18.40 2.62 5.15
N SER A 34 19.05 1.84 6.01
CA SER A 34 20.50 1.64 5.98
C SER A 34 20.94 0.80 4.77
N ASP A 35 22.22 0.88 4.42
CA ASP A 35 22.77 0.07 3.33
C ASP A 35 22.80 -1.43 3.67
N GLU A 36 22.93 -1.78 4.94
CA GLU A 36 22.82 -3.16 5.42
C GLU A 36 21.39 -3.70 5.21
N CYS A 37 20.37 -2.95 5.61
CA CYS A 37 18.97 -3.31 5.38
C CYS A 37 18.68 -3.49 3.88
N ARG A 38 19.21 -2.58 3.06
CA ARG A 38 19.09 -2.64 1.59
C ARG A 38 19.69 -3.91 1.00
N GLN A 39 20.83 -4.35 1.52
CA GLN A 39 21.48 -5.60 1.08
C GLN A 39 20.66 -6.84 1.47
N GLU A 40 20.08 -6.86 2.68
CA GLU A 40 19.21 -7.95 3.12
C GLU A 40 17.92 -8.01 2.29
N LEU A 41 17.29 -6.87 1.99
CA LEU A 41 16.11 -6.80 1.12
C LEU A 41 16.43 -7.27 -0.31
N ASP A 42 17.58 -6.90 -0.87
CA ASP A 42 18.03 -7.39 -2.17
C ASP A 42 18.30 -8.91 -2.16
N HIS A 43 18.82 -9.45 -1.06
CA HIS A 43 18.98 -10.89 -0.88
C HIS A 43 17.62 -11.62 -0.82
N LEU A 44 16.65 -11.08 -0.09
CA LEU A 44 15.28 -11.60 -0.07
C LEU A 44 14.66 -11.58 -1.47
N LEU A 45 14.77 -10.45 -2.19
CA LEU A 45 14.26 -10.32 -3.56
C LEU A 45 14.87 -11.39 -4.48
N LYS A 46 16.19 -11.56 -4.48
CA LYS A 46 16.89 -12.58 -5.29
C LYS A 46 16.48 -14.00 -4.94
N THR A 47 16.06 -14.25 -3.70
CA THR A 47 15.62 -15.56 -3.23
C THR A 47 14.18 -15.87 -3.64
N TYR A 48 13.25 -14.94 -3.40
CA TYR A 48 11.82 -15.19 -3.51
C TYR A 48 11.22 -14.79 -4.87
N TYR A 49 11.76 -13.78 -5.56
CA TYR A 49 11.23 -13.34 -6.85
C TYR A 49 11.25 -14.44 -7.93
N PRO A 50 12.31 -15.26 -8.08
CA PRO A 50 12.29 -16.37 -9.03
C PRO A 50 11.17 -17.37 -8.75
N ILE A 51 10.78 -17.54 -7.48
CA ILE A 51 9.69 -18.43 -7.06
C ILE A 51 8.33 -17.82 -7.40
N GLU A 52 8.15 -16.52 -7.15
CA GLU A 52 6.91 -15.79 -7.44
C GLU A 52 6.50 -15.96 -8.92
N ILE A 53 7.45 -15.69 -9.82
CA ILE A 53 7.24 -15.71 -11.27
C ILE A 53 7.25 -17.11 -11.88
N ASP A 54 7.60 -18.15 -11.10
CA ASP A 54 7.65 -19.52 -11.60
C ASP A 54 6.23 -19.99 -11.96
N THR A 55 5.97 -20.10 -13.27
CA THR A 55 4.68 -20.54 -13.80
C THR A 55 4.48 -22.05 -13.70
N SER A 56 5.52 -22.82 -13.37
CA SER A 56 5.45 -24.27 -13.19
C SER A 56 4.93 -24.68 -11.80
N LYS A 57 5.03 -23.77 -10.82
CA LYS A 57 4.58 -24.00 -9.44
C LYS A 57 3.11 -23.56 -9.24
N PRO A 58 2.28 -24.38 -8.58
CA PRO A 58 0.91 -23.98 -8.26
C PRO A 58 0.90 -22.84 -7.24
N VAL A 59 -0.13 -22.00 -7.30
CA VAL A 59 -0.29 -20.84 -6.40
C VAL A 59 -0.30 -21.27 -4.93
N SER A 60 -0.89 -22.42 -4.61
CA SER A 60 -0.95 -22.96 -3.24
C SER A 60 0.43 -23.25 -2.63
N GLU A 61 1.42 -23.61 -3.44
CA GLU A 61 2.80 -23.83 -2.98
C GLU A 61 3.58 -22.51 -2.85
N LYS A 62 3.23 -21.51 -3.67
CA LYS A 62 3.89 -20.20 -3.66
C LYS A 62 3.39 -19.31 -2.53
N LEU A 63 2.10 -19.39 -2.21
CA LEU A 63 1.45 -18.53 -1.22
C LEU A 63 2.17 -18.47 0.14
N PRO A 64 2.51 -19.60 0.82
CA PRO A 64 3.23 -19.52 2.09
C PRO A 64 4.62 -18.89 1.96
N LEU A 65 5.28 -19.02 0.81
CA LEU A 65 6.59 -18.43 0.54
C LEU A 65 6.48 -16.92 0.31
N MET A 66 5.40 -16.45 -0.32
CA MET A 66 5.15 -15.01 -0.47
C MET A 66 4.82 -14.36 0.87
N VAL A 67 4.06 -15.04 1.73
CA VAL A 67 3.84 -14.59 3.11
C VAL A 67 5.17 -14.48 3.85
N GLU A 68 6.00 -15.53 3.81
CA GLU A 68 7.32 -15.51 4.46
C GLU A 68 8.21 -14.38 3.94
N TRP A 69 8.25 -14.18 2.61
CA TRP A 69 9.02 -13.10 2.00
C TRP A 69 8.59 -11.73 2.51
N TRP A 70 7.30 -11.42 2.42
CA TRP A 70 6.78 -10.11 2.80
C TRP A 70 6.91 -9.88 4.31
N THR A 71 6.67 -10.89 5.15
CA THR A 71 6.92 -10.78 6.60
C THR A 71 8.36 -10.40 6.88
N LYS A 72 9.35 -11.13 6.32
CA LYS A 72 10.77 -10.81 6.54
C LYS A 72 11.15 -9.42 6.02
N ALA A 73 10.64 -9.04 4.86
CA ALA A 73 10.91 -7.73 4.28
C ALA A 73 10.33 -6.60 5.16
N HIS A 74 9.10 -6.77 5.64
CA HIS A 74 8.45 -5.80 6.52
C HIS A 74 9.12 -5.71 7.89
N ASP A 75 9.54 -6.84 8.49
CA ASP A 75 10.30 -6.84 9.74
C ASP A 75 11.60 -6.02 9.63
N LEU A 76 12.36 -6.20 8.53
CA LEU A 76 13.57 -5.42 8.25
C LEU A 76 13.28 -3.91 8.14
N LEU A 77 12.15 -3.54 7.53
CA LEU A 77 11.75 -2.13 7.39
C LEU A 77 11.32 -1.54 8.74
N VAL A 78 10.62 -2.30 9.59
CA VAL A 78 10.24 -1.87 10.94
C VAL A 78 11.47 -1.60 11.80
N GLU A 79 12.52 -2.42 11.69
CA GLU A 79 13.79 -2.21 12.40
C GLU A 79 14.47 -0.87 12.05
N GLN A 80 14.21 -0.30 10.88
CA GLN A 80 14.75 1.00 10.48
C GLN A 80 14.10 2.18 11.20
N ARG A 81 12.94 1.99 11.85
CA ARG A 81 12.19 3.04 12.57
C ARG A 81 11.92 4.28 11.70
N ILE A 82 11.49 4.01 10.48
CA ILE A 82 11.21 5.02 9.45
C ILE A 82 10.14 5.98 9.95
N LYS A 83 10.37 7.28 9.78
CA LYS A 83 9.40 8.32 10.12
C LYS A 83 8.57 8.71 8.92
N LYS A 84 7.38 9.22 9.19
CA LYS A 84 6.40 9.62 8.17
C LYS A 84 6.91 10.74 7.25
N ASP A 85 7.69 11.68 7.77
CA ASP A 85 8.31 12.75 6.99
C ASP A 85 9.39 12.22 6.02
N GLU A 86 10.11 11.16 6.42
CA GLU A 86 11.09 10.49 5.55
C GLU A 86 10.43 9.80 4.35
N LEU A 87 9.17 9.36 4.48
CA LEU A 87 8.39 8.82 3.35
C LEU A 87 8.11 9.89 2.29
N ALA A 88 7.74 11.10 2.72
CA ALA A 88 7.49 12.21 1.82
C ALA A 88 8.76 12.65 1.06
N GLU A 89 9.91 12.62 1.73
CA GLU A 89 11.21 12.85 1.10
C GLU A 89 11.59 11.71 0.14
N ALA A 90 11.40 10.45 0.54
CA ALA A 90 11.65 9.28 -0.29
C ALA A 90 10.87 9.33 -1.61
N VAL A 91 9.57 9.66 -1.55
CA VAL A 91 8.73 9.82 -2.76
C VAL A 91 9.25 10.96 -3.64
N ARG A 92 9.58 12.10 -3.04
CA ARG A 92 10.03 13.31 -3.76
C ARG A 92 11.36 13.11 -4.48
N GLU A 93 12.28 12.35 -3.89
CA GLU A 93 13.59 12.04 -4.47
C GLU A 93 13.56 10.82 -5.42
N SER A 94 12.43 10.10 -5.50
CA SER A 94 12.32 8.89 -6.32
C SER A 94 12.10 9.18 -7.80
N ASP A 95 12.38 8.15 -8.63
CA ASP A 95 12.03 8.13 -10.05
C ASP A 95 10.60 7.58 -10.30
N ALA A 96 9.71 7.64 -9.31
CA ALA A 96 8.34 7.15 -9.46
C ALA A 96 7.58 7.97 -10.51
N MET A 97 6.86 7.29 -11.39
CA MET A 97 6.10 7.94 -12.46
C MET A 97 4.73 7.32 -12.60
N LEU A 98 3.68 8.16 -12.57
CA LEU A 98 2.36 7.77 -13.02
C LEU A 98 2.34 7.62 -14.56
N ARG A 99 1.44 6.77 -15.06
CA ARG A 99 1.26 6.59 -16.50
C ARG A 99 0.79 7.87 -17.17
N GLU A 100 1.12 8.04 -18.44
CA GLU A 100 0.63 9.17 -19.24
C GLU A 100 -0.90 9.24 -19.23
N GLY A 101 -1.46 10.43 -19.05
CA GLY A 101 -2.90 10.65 -18.96
C GLY A 101 -3.51 10.41 -17.57
N TYR A 102 -2.70 10.22 -16.53
CA TYR A 102 -3.20 10.01 -15.16
C TYR A 102 -4.08 11.16 -14.68
N GLU A 103 -3.70 12.42 -14.92
CA GLU A 103 -4.47 13.62 -14.53
C GLU A 103 -5.90 13.54 -15.05
N LEU A 104 -6.06 13.35 -16.37
CA LEU A 104 -7.37 13.19 -17.01
C LEU A 104 -8.19 12.04 -16.42
N PHE A 105 -7.54 10.92 -16.08
CA PHE A 105 -8.22 9.76 -15.48
C PHE A 105 -8.75 10.08 -14.09
N PHE A 106 -7.89 10.57 -13.19
CA PHE A 106 -8.27 10.89 -11.81
C PHE A 106 -9.29 12.04 -11.76
N ASP A 107 -9.06 13.11 -12.53
CA ASP A 107 -9.91 14.29 -12.52
C ASP A 107 -11.30 13.99 -13.07
N ARG A 108 -11.42 13.25 -14.19
CA ARG A 108 -12.74 12.89 -14.73
C ARG A 108 -13.54 12.01 -13.78
N LEU A 109 -12.89 11.06 -13.11
CA LEU A 109 -13.56 10.23 -12.11
C LEU A 109 -14.07 11.10 -10.96
N HIS A 110 -13.26 12.05 -10.50
CA HIS A 110 -13.66 12.99 -9.44
C HIS A 110 -14.82 13.89 -9.85
N GLU A 111 -14.72 14.55 -11.01
CA GLU A 111 -15.76 15.44 -11.57
C GLU A 111 -17.12 14.77 -11.70
N HIS A 112 -17.13 13.48 -12.04
CA HIS A 112 -18.37 12.70 -12.20
C HIS A 112 -18.79 11.95 -10.92
N GLY A 113 -18.09 12.17 -9.80
CA GLY A 113 -18.38 11.52 -8.53
C GLY A 113 -18.25 10.00 -8.57
N ILE A 114 -17.40 9.46 -9.46
CA ILE A 114 -17.20 8.01 -9.63
C ILE A 114 -16.22 7.51 -8.56
N PRO A 115 -16.62 6.58 -7.68
CA PRO A 115 -15.71 6.02 -6.68
C PRO A 115 -14.57 5.22 -7.33
N LEU A 116 -13.33 5.60 -7.02
CA LEU A 116 -12.13 4.88 -7.42
C LEU A 116 -11.59 4.09 -6.22
N LEU A 117 -11.51 2.77 -6.34
CA LEU A 117 -10.83 1.92 -5.36
C LEU A 117 -9.46 1.52 -5.91
N ILE A 118 -8.40 1.90 -5.20
CA ILE A 118 -7.05 1.42 -5.46
C ILE A 118 -6.78 0.29 -4.46
N PHE A 119 -6.64 -0.94 -4.95
CA PHE A 119 -6.33 -2.10 -4.12
C PHE A 119 -4.93 -2.60 -4.49
N SER A 120 -3.97 -2.39 -3.59
CA SER A 120 -2.54 -2.56 -3.86
C SER A 120 -1.88 -3.46 -2.84
N ALA A 121 -1.03 -4.39 -3.30
CA ALA A 121 -0.13 -5.17 -2.44
C ALA A 121 1.14 -4.39 -2.03
N GLY A 122 1.30 -3.14 -2.49
CA GLY A 122 2.41 -2.25 -2.11
C GLY A 122 2.31 -1.68 -0.69
N ILE A 123 2.98 -0.56 -0.47
CA ILE A 123 2.93 0.22 0.78
C ILE A 123 1.94 1.37 0.59
N GLY A 124 0.91 1.42 1.43
CA GLY A 124 -0.19 2.39 1.38
C GLY A 124 0.27 3.83 1.57
N ASP A 125 1.12 4.08 2.57
CA ASP A 125 1.61 5.44 2.87
C ASP A 125 2.44 6.02 1.71
N ILE A 126 3.28 5.21 1.07
CA ILE A 126 4.05 5.61 -0.11
C ILE A 126 3.12 5.86 -1.30
N LEU A 127 2.15 4.96 -1.54
CA LEU A 127 1.17 5.11 -2.61
C LEU A 127 0.41 6.42 -2.49
N GLU A 128 -0.16 6.67 -1.31
CA GLU A 128 -0.92 7.89 -1.02
C GLU A 128 -0.07 9.13 -1.22
N GLU A 129 1.18 9.10 -0.77
CA GLU A 129 2.09 10.23 -0.92
C GLU A 129 2.46 10.47 -2.40
N VAL A 130 2.63 9.42 -3.21
CA VAL A 130 2.83 9.57 -4.67
C VAL A 130 1.64 10.29 -5.32
N ILE A 131 0.41 9.84 -5.07
CA ILE A 131 -0.78 10.47 -5.69
C ILE A 131 -1.12 11.83 -5.07
N ARG A 132 -0.70 12.08 -3.83
CA ARG A 132 -0.82 13.39 -3.16
C ARG A 132 0.15 14.41 -3.76
N GLN A 133 1.43 14.07 -3.92
CA GLN A 133 2.41 14.96 -4.55
C GLN A 133 2.09 15.21 -6.04
N ALA A 134 1.42 14.27 -6.70
CA ALA A 134 0.90 14.43 -8.05
C ALA A 134 -0.42 15.23 -8.13
N ASN A 135 -0.96 15.71 -7.00
CA ASN A 135 -2.22 16.47 -6.90
C ASN A 135 -3.47 15.76 -7.45
N VAL A 136 -3.51 14.43 -7.37
CA VAL A 136 -4.64 13.61 -7.86
C VAL A 136 -5.30 12.75 -6.77
N PHE A 137 -4.92 12.96 -5.51
CA PHE A 137 -5.57 12.29 -4.38
C PHE A 137 -6.89 12.96 -3.99
N HIS A 138 -7.89 12.77 -4.83
CA HIS A 138 -9.23 13.33 -4.67
C HIS A 138 -10.08 12.56 -3.65
N SER A 139 -11.16 13.19 -3.16
CA SER A 139 -12.04 12.61 -2.13
C SER A 139 -12.81 11.34 -2.55
N ASN A 140 -12.92 11.08 -3.86
CA ASN A 140 -13.54 9.86 -4.40
C ASN A 140 -12.58 8.67 -4.49
N VAL A 141 -11.30 8.86 -4.15
CA VAL A 141 -10.28 7.81 -4.15
C VAL A 141 -10.24 7.14 -2.78
N LYS A 142 -10.39 5.82 -2.75
CA LYS A 142 -10.16 4.97 -1.57
C LYS A 142 -8.98 4.06 -1.84
N VAL A 143 -8.11 3.90 -0.87
CA VAL A 143 -6.92 3.05 -0.95
C VAL A 143 -7.07 1.91 0.05
N ILE A 144 -6.82 0.68 -0.41
CA ILE A 144 -6.66 -0.51 0.43
C ILE A 144 -5.27 -1.07 0.12
N SER A 145 -4.38 -1.07 1.10
CA SER A 145 -3.00 -1.52 0.94
C SER A 145 -2.37 -1.88 2.30
N ASN A 146 -1.09 -2.23 2.31
CA ASN A 146 -0.35 -2.45 3.55
C ASN A 146 0.11 -1.10 4.11
N TYR A 147 -0.50 -0.63 5.18
CA TYR A 147 -0.13 0.62 5.84
C TYR A 147 0.91 0.38 6.94
N MET A 148 1.84 1.31 7.06
CA MET A 148 2.78 1.34 8.17
C MET A 148 2.05 1.75 9.45
N ASP A 149 2.30 0.98 10.51
CA ASP A 149 1.87 1.36 11.85
C ASP A 149 2.97 2.19 12.50
N PHE A 150 2.81 3.51 12.49
CA PHE A 150 3.68 4.41 13.23
C PHE A 150 3.25 4.39 14.70
N ASP A 151 4.18 4.57 15.65
CA ASP A 151 3.91 4.75 17.08
C ASP A 151 3.14 6.07 17.39
N GLU A 152 2.27 6.51 16.48
CA GLU A 152 1.22 7.50 16.71
C GLU A 152 0.20 6.89 17.68
N SER A 153 -0.13 7.64 18.73
CA SER A 153 -1.13 7.20 19.72
C SER A 153 -2.47 6.91 19.03
N VAL A 154 -3.25 5.98 19.60
CA VAL A 154 -4.63 5.71 19.16
C VAL A 154 -5.44 7.01 19.02
N GLU A 155 -5.15 7.98 19.88
CA GLU A 155 -5.72 9.32 19.93
C GLU A 155 -5.43 10.15 18.69
N GLU A 156 -4.23 10.06 18.12
CA GLU A 156 -3.83 10.80 16.91
C GLU A 156 -4.55 10.28 15.65
N ARG A 157 -4.84 8.97 15.60
CA ARG A 157 -5.54 8.34 14.47
C ARG A 157 -7.05 8.36 14.62
N LYS A 158 -7.56 8.46 15.84
CA LYS A 158 -9.00 8.36 16.15
C LYS A 158 -9.88 9.24 15.26
N GLN A 159 -9.50 10.50 15.04
CA GLN A 159 -10.32 11.43 14.25
C GLN A 159 -10.44 10.99 12.78
N SER A 160 -9.32 10.59 12.16
CA SER A 160 -9.32 10.10 10.77
C SER A 160 -10.20 8.86 10.59
N TYR A 161 -10.21 7.96 11.58
CA TYR A 161 -11.06 6.78 11.54
C TYR A 161 -12.54 7.14 11.73
N LEU A 162 -12.86 8.07 12.64
CA LEU A 162 -14.25 8.55 12.83
C LEU A 162 -14.79 9.26 11.60
N ASP A 163 -13.93 9.97 10.86
CA ASP A 163 -14.31 10.65 9.62
C ASP A 163 -14.51 9.65 8.46
N SER A 164 -13.87 8.48 8.52
CA SER A 164 -13.83 7.49 7.41
C SER A 164 -14.79 6.31 7.59
N TYR A 165 -15.17 5.98 8.83
CA TYR A 165 -15.94 4.78 9.17
C TYR A 165 -17.13 5.12 10.06
N ASP A 166 -18.29 4.52 9.78
CA ASP A 166 -19.51 4.70 10.58
C ASP A 166 -19.37 4.13 12.01
N ILE A 167 -18.53 3.11 12.18
CA ILE A 167 -18.26 2.43 13.45
C ILE A 167 -16.75 2.28 13.58
N VAL A 168 -16.19 2.81 14.66
CA VAL A 168 -14.77 2.68 15.02
C VAL A 168 -14.66 1.93 16.33
N LEU A 169 -13.98 0.78 16.31
CA LEU A 169 -13.69 -0.02 17.50
C LEU A 169 -12.27 0.32 17.97
N VAL A 170 -12.15 0.78 19.21
CA VAL A 170 -10.88 1.28 19.76
C VAL A 170 -10.36 0.29 20.80
N ASN A 171 -9.16 -0.25 20.58
CA ASN A 171 -8.54 -1.26 21.46
C ASN A 171 -9.46 -2.48 21.71
N ASP A 172 -10.22 -2.89 20.69
CA ASP A 172 -11.12 -4.04 20.73
C ASP A 172 -10.56 -5.16 19.84
N GLU A 173 -10.19 -6.28 20.44
CA GLU A 173 -9.64 -7.46 19.75
C GLU A 173 -10.72 -8.51 19.44
N SER A 174 -12.00 -8.14 19.50
CA SER A 174 -13.14 -9.04 19.35
C SER A 174 -13.89 -8.82 18.03
N LEU A 175 -14.76 -9.79 17.70
CA LEU A 175 -15.75 -9.66 16.61
C LEU A 175 -17.18 -9.49 17.15
N GLU A 176 -17.35 -9.09 18.41
CA GLU A 176 -18.69 -9.03 19.04
C GLU A 176 -19.62 -8.07 18.31
N VAL A 177 -19.14 -6.87 17.96
CA VAL A 177 -19.94 -5.86 17.24
C VAL A 177 -20.32 -6.33 15.83
N PRO A 178 -19.38 -6.81 14.97
CA PRO A 178 -19.74 -7.43 13.69
C PRO A 178 -20.73 -8.59 13.82
N ASN A 179 -20.53 -9.48 14.79
CA ASN A 179 -21.41 -10.63 15.02
C ASN A 179 -22.81 -10.21 15.46
N ALA A 180 -22.95 -9.16 16.27
CA ALA A 180 -24.25 -8.61 16.66
C ALA A 180 -25.02 -8.03 15.46
N VAL A 181 -24.33 -7.29 14.59
CA VAL A 181 -24.92 -6.77 13.34
C VAL A 181 -25.33 -7.92 12.43
N LEU A 182 -24.45 -8.91 12.25
CA LEU A 182 -24.75 -10.11 11.44
C LEU A 182 -25.95 -10.87 11.99
N HIS A 183 -26.03 -11.08 13.30
CA HIS A 183 -27.17 -11.72 13.95
C HIS A 183 -28.45 -10.92 13.67
N TYR A 184 -28.47 -9.61 13.87
CA TYR A 184 -29.64 -8.78 13.55
C TYR A 184 -30.11 -8.89 12.09
N LEU A 185 -29.17 -8.91 11.13
CA LEU A 185 -29.47 -9.04 9.70
C LEU A 185 -29.95 -10.44 9.30
N THR A 186 -29.49 -11.47 10.01
CA THR A 186 -29.79 -12.88 9.70
C THR A 186 -30.98 -13.43 10.47
N SER A 187 -31.31 -12.88 11.64
CA SER A 187 -32.44 -13.30 12.48
C SER A 187 -33.80 -12.76 12.02
N ASN A 188 -33.84 -11.83 11.06
CA ASN A 188 -35.07 -11.31 10.45
C ASN A 188 -35.40 -12.00 9.11
N LYS A 189 -34.89 -13.22 8.90
CA LYS A 189 -35.21 -14.10 7.76
C LYS A 189 -35.83 -15.41 8.22
#